data_AF-A0A1G1YPB8-F1
#
_entry.id   AF-A0A1G1YPB8-F1
#
_cell.length_a   1.000
_cell.length_b   1.000
_cell.length_c   1.000
_cell.angle_alpha   90.00
_cell.angle_beta   90.00
_cell.angle_gamma   90.00
#
_symmetry.space_group_name_H-M   'P 1'
#
loop_
_entity.id
_entity.type
_entity.pdbx_description
1 polymer ?
#
loop_
_entity_poly.entity_id
_entity_poly.type
_entity_poly.pdbx_seq_one_letter_code
_entity_poly.pdbx_strand_id
1 'polypeptide(L)'
;MWHDWLKNFPKHSRYALGSRVDQIFLNLLELLFAASYLPRCKKLELVDKSISKIDLIKFYLRLCWEMKLLNDNKFQIMAVKMEEIGRLAWAWKNNLEKIPPPEARARK
;
A
#
# COMPACT_ATOMS: atom_id res chain seq x y z
N MET A 1 -12.49 5.18 -9.44
CA MET A 1 -12.79 5.58 -8.04
C MET A 1 -11.87 6.69 -7.55
N TRP A 2 -10.59 6.43 -7.22
CA TRP A 2 -9.68 7.47 -6.71
C TRP A 2 -9.45 8.63 -7.69
N HIS A 3 -9.12 8.33 -8.95
CA HIS A 3 -8.95 9.37 -9.99
C HIS A 3 -10.21 10.21 -10.25
N ASP A 4 -11.40 9.64 -10.06
CA ASP A 4 -12.67 10.39 -10.20
C ASP A 4 -12.83 11.41 -9.07
N TRP A 5 -12.35 11.09 -7.87
CA TRP A 5 -12.40 12.01 -6.73
C TRP A 5 -11.37 13.13 -6.85
N LEU A 6 -10.20 12.85 -7.44
CA LEU A 6 -9.19 13.86 -7.72
C LEU A 6 -9.71 14.97 -8.63
N LYS A 7 -10.63 14.68 -9.56
CA LYS A 7 -11.27 15.70 -10.42
C LYS A 7 -12.04 16.76 -9.63
N ASN A 8 -12.43 16.46 -8.39
CA ASN A 8 -13.15 17.39 -7.51
C ASN A 8 -12.22 18.15 -6.55
N PHE A 9 -10.93 17.83 -6.52
CA PHE A 9 -9.97 18.54 -5.65
C PHE A 9 -9.67 19.92 -6.22
N PRO A 10 -9.43 20.95 -5.38
CA PRO A 10 -8.87 22.22 -5.82
C PRO A 10 -7.55 22.00 -6.58
N LYS A 11 -7.30 22.81 -7.62
CA LYS A 11 -6.16 22.64 -8.53
C LYS A 11 -4.83 22.50 -7.79
N HIS A 12 -4.61 23.34 -6.77
CA HIS A 12 -3.42 23.33 -5.93
C HIS A 12 -3.23 21.98 -5.20
N SER A 13 -4.24 21.53 -4.45
CA SER A 13 -4.18 20.29 -3.67
C SER A 13 -4.15 19.03 -4.54
N ARG A 14 -4.74 19.08 -5.75
CA ARG A 14 -4.70 17.99 -6.73
C ARG A 14 -3.27 17.70 -7.20
N TYR A 15 -2.53 18.74 -7.59
CA TYR A 15 -1.15 18.57 -8.08
C TYR A 15 -0.12 18.39 -6.96
N ALA A 16 -0.43 18.80 -5.73
CA ALA A 16 0.42 18.56 -4.56
C ALA A 16 0.15 17.20 -3.89
N LEU A 17 -0.98 17.07 -3.20
CA LEU A 17 -1.31 15.86 -2.43
C LEU A 17 -1.84 14.74 -3.32
N GLY A 18 -2.72 15.06 -4.26
CA GLY A 18 -3.33 14.07 -5.14
C GLY A 18 -2.30 13.29 -5.96
N SER A 19 -1.38 14.01 -6.61
CA SER A 19 -0.27 13.42 -7.38
C SER A 19 0.66 12.58 -6.48
N ARG A 20 0.90 13.02 -5.25
CA ARG A 20 1.74 12.29 -4.30
C ARG A 20 1.11 10.97 -3.90
N VAL A 21 -0.20 10.95 -3.63
CA VAL A 21 -0.93 9.71 -3.33
C VAL A 21 -0.95 8.78 -4.54
N ASP A 22 -1.18 9.31 -5.75
CA ASP A 22 -1.11 8.51 -6.99
C ASP A 22 0.24 7.82 -7.16
N GLN A 23 1.34 8.55 -6.96
CA GLN A 23 2.69 7.99 -7.02
C GLN A 23 2.89 6.88 -5.99
N ILE A 24 2.35 7.03 -4.78
CA ILE A 24 2.48 5.99 -3.74
C ILE A 24 1.65 4.76 -4.10
N PHE A 25 0.46 4.92 -4.70
CA PHE A 25 -0.33 3.81 -5.23
C PHE A 25 0.41 3.03 -6.31
N LEU A 26 1.01 3.73 -7.29
CA LEU A 26 1.79 3.09 -8.34
C LEU A 26 3.00 2.34 -7.78
N ASN A 27 3.75 2.99 -6.89
CA ASN A 27 4.89 2.36 -6.21
C ASN A 27 4.46 1.11 -5.42
N LEU A 28 3.30 1.13 -4.75
CA LEU A 28 2.76 -0.04 -4.06
C LEU A 28 2.48 -1.18 -5.04
N LEU A 29 1.84 -0.89 -6.17
CA LEU A 29 1.57 -1.89 -7.21
C LEU A 29 2.86 -2.47 -7.77
N GLU A 30 3.85 -1.64 -8.08
CA GLU A 30 5.16 -2.07 -8.56
C GLU A 30 5.87 -2.98 -7.55
N LEU A 31 5.86 -2.61 -6.26
CA LEU A 31 6.46 -3.42 -5.20
C LEU A 31 5.78 -4.79 -5.06
N LEU A 32 4.44 -4.83 -5.05
CA LEU A 32 3.67 -6.07 -4.94
C LEU A 32 3.86 -6.96 -6.18
N PHE A 33 3.87 -6.34 -7.37
CA PHE A 33 4.11 -7.04 -8.63
C PHE A 33 5.52 -7.63 -8.66
N ALA A 34 6.55 -6.83 -8.37
CA ALA A 34 7.93 -7.30 -8.29
C ALA A 34 8.10 -8.39 -7.22
N ALA A 35 7.46 -8.23 -6.06
CA ALA A 35 7.49 -9.24 -5.02
C ALA A 35 6.96 -10.58 -5.53
N SER A 36 5.90 -10.60 -6.34
CA SER A 36 5.28 -11.85 -6.81
C SER A 36 6.25 -12.77 -7.58
N TYR A 37 7.17 -12.20 -8.38
CA TYR A 37 8.12 -12.93 -9.23
C TYR A 37 9.48 -13.22 -8.57
N LEU A 38 9.79 -12.59 -7.43
CA LEU A 38 11.13 -12.71 -6.83
C LEU A 38 11.30 -13.96 -5.96
N PRO A 39 12.56 -14.47 -5.88
CA PRO A 39 12.90 -15.52 -4.94
C PRO A 39 12.75 -15.02 -3.51
N ARG A 40 12.54 -15.98 -2.62
CA ARG A 40 12.00 -15.76 -1.27
C ARG A 40 12.73 -14.72 -0.42
N CYS A 41 14.07 -14.71 -0.45
CA CYS A 41 14.89 -13.78 0.33
C CYS A 41 14.61 -12.31 -0.04
N LYS A 42 14.42 -12.02 -1.34
CA LYS A 42 14.10 -10.67 -1.83
C LYS A 42 12.60 -10.35 -1.75
N LYS A 43 11.76 -11.38 -1.77
CA LYS A 43 10.30 -11.26 -1.64
C LYS A 43 9.90 -10.67 -0.28
N LEU A 44 10.53 -11.11 0.82
CA LEU A 44 10.23 -10.60 2.16
C LEU A 44 10.47 -9.09 2.29
N GLU A 45 11.61 -8.60 1.79
CA GLU A 45 11.96 -7.18 1.82
C GLU A 45 10.96 -6.31 1.04
N LEU A 46 10.53 -6.76 -0.14
CA LEU A 46 9.55 -6.02 -0.95
C LEU A 46 8.15 -6.02 -0.33
N VAL A 47 7.72 -7.14 0.27
CA VAL A 47 6.44 -7.20 0.99
C VAL A 47 6.46 -6.26 2.18
N ASP A 48 7.58 -6.19 2.93
CA ASP A 48 7.72 -5.26 4.06
C ASP A 48 7.65 -3.80 3.61
N LYS A 49 8.37 -3.45 2.52
CA LYS A 49 8.26 -2.12 1.90
C LYS A 49 6.83 -1.81 1.45
N SER A 50 6.11 -2.78 0.92
CA SER A 50 4.72 -2.62 0.49
C SER A 50 3.80 -2.28 1.67
N ILE A 51 4.00 -2.92 2.82
CA ILE A 51 3.25 -2.62 4.07
C ILE A 51 3.47 -1.16 4.47
N SER A 52 4.72 -0.67 4.48
CA SER A 52 5.00 0.73 4.78
C SER A 52 4.34 1.70 3.79
N LYS A 53 4.24 1.34 2.50
CA LYS A 53 3.53 2.16 1.50
C LYS A 53 2.03 2.18 1.76
N ILE A 54 1.42 1.06 2.15
CA ILE A 54 0.00 1.00 2.50
C ILE A 54 -0.31 1.94 3.67
N ASP A 55 0.51 1.93 4.72
CA ASP A 55 0.30 2.81 5.86
C ASP A 55 0.52 4.29 5.51
N LEU A 56 1.47 4.58 4.63
CA LEU A 56 1.67 5.91 4.10
C LEU A 56 0.44 6.39 3.30
N ILE A 57 -0.19 5.52 2.49
CA ILE A 57 -1.44 5.84 1.79
C ILE A 57 -2.55 6.18 2.80
N LYS A 58 -2.73 5.35 3.85
CA LYS A 58 -3.73 5.62 4.90
C LYS A 58 -3.50 6.98 5.56
N PHE A 59 -2.25 7.35 5.85
CA PHE A 59 -1.90 8.65 6.40
C PHE A 59 -2.30 9.79 5.45
N TYR A 60 -1.94 9.70 4.16
CA TYR A 60 -2.33 10.73 3.20
C TYR A 60 -3.84 10.81 2.97
N LEU A 61 -4.56 9.69 3.01
CA LEU A 61 -6.02 9.68 2.94
C LEU A 61 -6.64 10.41 4.14
N ARG A 62 -6.08 10.24 5.34
CA ARG A 62 -6.49 10.96 6.54
C ARG A 62 -6.23 12.46 6.41
N LEU A 63 -5.06 12.86 5.92
CA LEU A 63 -4.76 14.27 5.62
C LEU A 63 -5.76 14.87 4.61
N CYS A 64 -6.07 14.15 3.53
CA CYS A 64 -7.05 14.61 2.54
C CYS A 64 -8.44 14.82 3.17
N TRP A 65 -8.81 13.97 4.13
CA TRP A 65 -10.07 14.08 4.86
C TRP A 65 -10.05 15.26 5.86
N GLU A 66 -8.98 15.44 6.64
CA GLU A 66 -8.81 16.58 7.56
C GLU A 66 -8.85 17.93 6.83
N MET A 67 -8.28 17.98 5.62
CA MET A 67 -8.34 19.15 4.73
C MET A 67 -9.68 19.32 4.00
N LYS A 68 -10.69 18.48 4.31
CA LYS A 68 -12.02 18.47 3.68
C LYS A 68 -11.99 18.27 2.16
N LEU A 69 -10.94 17.65 1.64
CA LEU A 69 -10.82 17.29 0.21
C LEU A 69 -11.61 16.01 -0.10
N LEU A 70 -11.78 15.14 0.91
CA LEU A 70 -12.64 13.96 0.86
C LEU A 70 -13.79 14.12 1.85
N ASN A 71 -14.98 13.65 1.46
CA ASN A 71 -16.08 13.49 2.39
C ASN A 71 -15.94 12.17 3.17
N ASP A 72 -16.69 12.06 4.26
CA ASP A 72 -16.61 10.90 5.17
C ASP A 72 -16.85 9.59 4.44
N ASN A 73 -17.88 9.53 3.58
CA ASN A 73 -18.20 8.33 2.81
C ASN A 73 -17.04 7.87 1.92
N LYS A 74 -16.40 8.79 1.19
CA LYS A 74 -15.26 8.47 0.32
C LYS A 74 -14.04 8.04 1.13
N PHE A 75 -13.78 8.72 2.25
CA PHE A 75 -12.69 8.36 3.16
C PHE A 75 -12.89 6.96 3.73
N GLN A 76 -14.08 6.65 4.26
CA GLN A 76 -14.40 5.34 4.82
C GLN A 76 -14.25 4.21 3.79
N ILE A 77 -14.77 4.40 2.57
CA ILE A 77 -14.63 3.39 1.49
C ILE A 77 -13.16 3.08 1.21
N MET A 78 -12.28 4.09 1.17
CA MET A 78 -10.85 3.85 0.92
C MET A 78 -10.13 3.30 2.14
N ALA A 79 -10.47 3.77 3.35
CA ALA A 79 -9.86 3.31 4.58
C ALA A 79 -10.06 1.79 4.76
N VAL A 80 -11.30 1.31 4.59
CA VAL A 80 -11.64 -0.12 4.67
C VAL A 80 -10.83 -0.94 3.65
N LYS A 81 -10.77 -0.48 2.39
CA LYS A 81 -9.99 -1.18 1.35
C LYS A 81 -8.50 -1.21 1.67
N MET A 82 -7.92 -0.11 2.15
CA MET A 82 -6.51 -0.06 2.51
C MET A 82 -6.21 -0.92 3.73
N GLU A 83 -7.14 -1.05 4.67
CA GLU A 83 -7.03 -1.95 5.81
C GLU A 83 -7.06 -3.42 5.38
N GLU A 84 -7.98 -3.80 4.48
CA GLU A 84 -8.02 -5.13 3.87
C GLU A 84 -6.72 -5.48 3.16
N ILE A 85 -6.22 -4.60 2.29
CA ILE A 85 -4.95 -4.79 1.57
C ILE A 85 -3.79 -4.91 2.57
N GLY A 86 -3.79 -4.09 3.63
CA GLY A 86 -2.80 -4.17 4.71
C GLY A 86 -2.81 -5.52 5.42
N ARG A 87 -3.98 -6.05 5.78
CA ARG A 87 -4.10 -7.38 6.41
C ARG A 87 -3.58 -8.48 5.50
N LEU A 88 -3.89 -8.42 4.19
CA LEU A 88 -3.41 -9.41 3.21
C LEU A 88 -1.89 -9.35 3.05
N ALA A 89 -1.31 -8.15 2.97
CA ALA A 89 0.15 -7.98 2.90
C ALA A 89 0.84 -8.50 4.16
N TRP A 90 0.25 -8.27 5.34
CA TRP A 90 0.78 -8.77 6.61
C TRP A 90 0.69 -10.29 6.72
N ALA A 91 -0.42 -10.89 6.30
CA ALA A 91 -0.56 -12.34 6.22
C ALA A 91 0.48 -12.96 5.27
N TRP A 92 0.75 -12.31 4.13
CA TRP A 92 1.79 -12.73 3.20
C TRP A 92 3.18 -12.68 3.85
N LYS A 93 3.53 -11.59 4.55
CA LYS A 93 4.78 -11.46 5.30
C LYS A 93 4.96 -12.62 6.30
N ASN A 94 3.95 -12.89 7.13
CA ASN A 94 4.02 -13.97 8.11
C ASN A 94 4.26 -15.35 7.48
N ASN A 95 3.61 -15.62 6.35
CA ASN A 95 3.81 -16.88 5.62
C ASN A 95 5.24 -16.99 5.08
N LEU A 96 5.84 -15.86 4.68
CA LEU A 96 7.23 -15.78 4.24
C LEU A 96 8.24 -15.83 5.39
N GLU A 97 7.86 -15.61 6.64
CA GLU A 97 8.75 -15.76 7.79
C GLU A 97 8.72 -17.19 8.35
N LYS A 98 7.54 -17.84 8.35
CA LYS A 98 7.35 -19.17 8.95
C LYS A 98 8.11 -20.30 8.26
N ILE A 99 8.39 -20.20 6.96
CA ILE A 99 9.06 -21.29 6.24
C ILE A 99 10.61 -21.09 6.39
N PRO A 100 11.42 -22.07 6.78
CA PRO A 100 12.87 -21.85 6.87
C PRO A 100 13.51 -21.59 5.48
N PRO A 101 14.61 -20.82 5.38
CA PRO A 101 15.38 -20.66 4.14
C PRO A 101 15.81 -22.03 3.58
N PRO A 102 15.97 -22.20 2.25
CA PRO A 102 16.35 -23.48 1.65
C PRO A 102 17.61 -24.11 2.27
N GLU A 103 18.59 -23.28 2.65
CA GLU A 103 19.84 -23.70 3.28
C GLU A 103 19.65 -24.41 4.64
N ALA A 104 18.60 -24.08 5.38
CA ALA A 104 18.28 -24.71 6.66
C ALA A 104 17.52 -26.04 6.50
N ARG A 105 16.97 -26.34 5.31
CA ARG A 105 16.31 -27.63 5.01
C ARG A 105 17.29 -28.71 4.56
N ALA A 106 18.43 -28.34 3.96
CA ALA A 106 19.46 -29.29 3.51
C ALA A 106 20.35 -29.85 4.64
N ARG A 107 20.17 -29.39 5.88
CA ARG A 107 20.92 -29.82 7.07
C ARG A 107 20.13 -30.76 8.00
N LYS A 108 18.99 -31.29 7.55
CA LYS A 108 18.19 -32.31 8.24
C LYS A 108 18.05 -33.52 7.35
#